data_AF-A0A088GMJ1-F1
#
_entry.id   AF-A0A088GMJ1-F1
#
_cell.length_a   1.000
_cell.length_b   1.000
_cell.length_c   1.000
_cell.angle_alpha   90.00
_cell.angle_beta   90.00
_cell.angle_gamma   90.00
#
_symmetry.space_group_name_H-M   'P 1'
#
loop_
_entity.id
_entity.type
_entity.pdbx_description
1 polymer ?
#
loop_
_entity_poly.entity_id
_entity_poly.type
_entity_poly.pdbx_seq_one_letter_code
_entity_poly.pdbx_strand_id
1 'polypeptide(L)'
;MVDVRLQGTPIWVYAKDVNTKLSIAPHRIVEGAVGDAFAIEPLELEGYQFVKGDGTPTGIFSMEDRVVTFYYRRNSYMELRRWKIGT
;
A
#
# COMPACT_ATOMS: atom_id res chain seq x y z
N MET A 1 11.82 -9.04 -35.16
CA MET A 1 12.39 -9.43 -33.86
C MET A 1 11.50 -8.82 -32.80
N VAL A 2 10.84 -9.65 -32.00
CA VAL A 2 10.08 -9.16 -30.82
C VAL A 2 11.08 -8.91 -29.71
N ASP A 3 11.14 -7.69 -29.20
CA ASP A 3 11.91 -7.38 -28.00
C ASP A 3 11.19 -8.02 -26.81
N VAL A 4 11.70 -9.15 -26.32
CA VAL A 4 11.16 -9.81 -25.13
C VAL A 4 11.76 -9.12 -23.91
N ARG A 5 11.00 -8.19 -23.33
CA ARG A 5 11.38 -7.57 -22.05
C ARG A 5 11.18 -8.58 -20.91
N LEU A 6 12.25 -8.85 -20.16
CA LEU A 6 12.23 -9.73 -19.00
C LEU A 6 11.21 -9.22 -17.97
N GLN A 7 10.22 -10.03 -17.61
CA GLN A 7 9.26 -9.66 -16.57
C GLN A 7 9.93 -9.70 -15.20
N GLY A 8 9.75 -8.64 -14.42
CA GLY A 8 10.22 -8.57 -13.04
C GLY A 8 9.28 -9.34 -12.10
N THR A 9 9.71 -9.50 -10.85
CA THR A 9 8.88 -10.13 -9.82
C THR A 9 7.70 -9.20 -9.48
N PRO A 10 6.45 -9.71 -9.43
CA PRO A 10 5.30 -8.90 -9.08
C PRO A 10 5.40 -8.35 -7.65
N ILE A 11 5.01 -7.09 -7.48
CA ILE A 11 5.00 -6.43 -6.17
C ILE A 11 3.63 -6.60 -5.55
N TRP A 12 3.60 -7.15 -4.33
CA TRP A 12 2.37 -7.32 -3.56
C TRP A 12 2.12 -6.09 -2.70
N VAL A 13 0.94 -5.50 -2.84
CA VAL A 13 0.54 -4.29 -2.11
C VAL A 13 -0.63 -4.62 -1.19
N TYR A 14 -0.41 -4.44 0.11
CA TYR A 14 -1.42 -4.70 1.14
C TYR A 14 -1.93 -3.40 1.77
N ALA A 15 -3.23 -3.35 2.06
CA ALA A 15 -3.82 -2.33 2.92
C ALA A 15 -4.23 -2.98 4.24
N LYS A 16 -3.63 -2.54 5.34
CA LYS A 16 -3.84 -3.13 6.68
C LYS A 16 -4.26 -2.07 7.70
N ASP A 17 -5.05 -2.46 8.69
CA ASP A 17 -5.31 -1.59 9.84
C ASP A 17 -4.04 -1.44 10.70
N VAL A 18 -3.74 -0.21 11.13
CA VAL A 18 -2.51 0.11 11.85
C VAL A 18 -2.43 -0.57 13.22
N ASN A 19 -3.57 -0.85 13.85
CA ASN A 19 -3.64 -1.43 15.20
C ASN A 19 -3.71 -2.96 15.15
N THR A 20 -4.67 -3.50 14.40
CA THR A 20 -4.94 -4.95 14.35
C THR A 20 -4.07 -5.70 13.35
N LYS A 21 -3.43 -4.98 12.40
CA LYS A 21 -2.66 -5.57 11.29
C LYS A 21 -3.48 -6.43 10.33
N LEU A 22 -4.81 -6.43 10.46
CA LEU A 22 -5.71 -7.14 9.56
C LEU A 22 -5.79 -6.42 8.22
N SER A 23 -5.88 -7.20 7.14
CA SER A 23 -6.14 -6.68 5.80
C SER A 23 -7.56 -6.10 5.74
N ILE A 24 -7.66 -4.86 5.28
CA ILE A 24 -8.93 -4.11 5.21
C ILE A 24 -9.44 -3.94 3.77
N ALA A 25 -8.64 -4.34 2.79
CA ALA A 25 -8.96 -4.36 1.37
C ALA A 25 -8.27 -5.58 0.71
N PRO A 26 -8.73 -6.03 -0.47
CA PRO A 26 -7.98 -7.00 -1.25
C PRO A 26 -6.55 -6.50 -1.56
N HIS A 27 -5.60 -7.43 -1.63
CA HIS A 27 -4.25 -7.08 -2.05
C HIS A 27 -4.26 -6.66 -3.52
N ARG A 28 -3.32 -5.78 -3.90
CA ARG A 28 -3.08 -5.41 -5.29
C ARG A 28 -1.76 -6.03 -5.74
N ILE A 29 -1.70 -6.41 -7.01
CA ILE A 29 -0.49 -6.91 -7.65
C ILE A 29 -0.04 -5.84 -8.64
N VAL A 30 1.22 -5.44 -8.57
CA VAL A 30 1.82 -4.50 -9.53
C VAL A 30 2.89 -5.26 -10.30
N GLU A 31 2.68 -5.35 -11.61
CA GLU A 31 3.54 -6.08 -12.54
C GLU A 31 4.30 -5.09 -13.44
N GLY A 32 5.48 -5.47 -13.88
CA GLY A 32 6.31 -4.67 -14.75
C GLY A 32 7.54 -5.43 -15.23
N ALA A 33 8.16 -4.95 -16.30
CA ALA A 33 9.41 -5.50 -16.78
C ALA A 33 10.59 -5.02 -15.95
N VAL A 34 11.64 -5.84 -15.85
CA VAL A 34 12.89 -5.45 -15.19
C VAL A 34 13.42 -4.17 -15.83
N GLY A 35 13.75 -3.18 -14.99
CA GLY A 35 14.20 -1.86 -15.45
C GLY A 35 13.10 -0.81 -15.58
N ASP A 36 11.81 -1.18 -15.55
CA ASP A 36 10.72 -0.19 -15.48
C ASP A 36 10.64 0.46 -14.11
N ALA A 37 10.39 1.77 -14.11
CA ALA A 37 10.11 2.52 -12.89
C ALA A 37 8.69 2.23 -12.41
N PHE A 38 8.51 2.12 -11.09
CA PHE A 38 7.21 2.02 -10.45
C PHE A 38 7.04 3.08 -9.38
N ALA A 39 5.79 3.50 -9.19
CA ALA A 39 5.35 4.33 -8.09
C ALA A 39 3.98 3.81 -7.61
N ILE A 40 3.90 3.44 -6.34
CA ILE A 40 2.72 2.86 -5.73
C ILE A 40 2.22 3.84 -4.68
N GLU A 41 1.00 4.32 -4.88
CA GLU A 41 0.35 5.24 -3.95
C GLU A 41 -0.63 4.51 -3.03
N PRO A 42 -0.82 5.00 -1.79
CA PRO A 42 -1.87 4.51 -0.91
C PRO A 42 -3.24 4.76 -1.54
N LEU A 43 -4.16 3.80 -1.35
CA LEU A 43 -5.51 3.89 -1.87
C LEU A 43 -6.37 4.75 -0.93
N GLU A 44 -7.25 5.55 -1.51
CA GLU A 44 -8.34 6.17 -0.75
C GLU A 44 -9.37 5.10 -0.37
N LEU A 45 -9.52 4.85 0.93
CA LEU A 45 -10.42 3.85 1.48
C LEU A 45 -11.52 4.55 2.28
N GLU A 46 -12.78 4.32 1.92
CA GLU A 46 -13.91 4.96 2.59
C GLU A 46 -13.95 4.61 4.08
N GLY A 47 -14.04 5.64 4.93
CA GLY A 47 -14.04 5.48 6.39
C GLY A 47 -12.67 5.19 7.02
N TYR A 48 -11.57 5.24 6.25
CA TYR A 48 -10.20 5.06 6.72
C TYR A 48 -9.31 6.23 6.30
N GLN A 49 -8.31 6.54 7.12
CA GLN A 49 -7.24 7.49 6.81
C GLN A 49 -5.90 6.77 6.73
N PHE A 50 -5.11 7.10 5.71
CA PHE A 50 -3.73 6.65 5.59
C PHE A 50 -2.89 7.15 6.78
N VAL A 51 -2.07 6.26 7.35
CA VAL A 51 -1.20 6.58 8.48
C VAL A 51 0.27 6.50 8.10
N LYS A 52 0.70 5.37 7.51
CA LYS A 52 2.10 5.16 7.10
C LYS A 52 2.23 4.03 6.09
N GLY A 53 3.28 4.06 5.27
CA GLY A 53 3.71 2.96 4.41
C GLY A 53 4.89 2.19 5.02
N ASP A 54 5.05 0.95 4.60
CA ASP A 54 6.17 0.06 4.92
C ASP A 54 6.61 -0.67 3.65
N GLY A 55 7.93 -0.87 3.50
CA GLY A 55 8.55 -1.26 2.23
C GLY A 55 8.88 -0.05 1.34
N THR A 56 9.27 -0.33 0.09
CA THR A 56 9.71 0.71 -0.87
C THR A 56 8.62 0.92 -1.93
N PRO A 57 7.79 1.98 -1.83
CA PRO A 57 6.67 2.21 -2.75
C PRO A 57 7.10 2.79 -4.10
N THR A 58 8.36 3.19 -4.25
CA THR A 58 8.92 3.71 -5.51
C THR A 58 10.23 3.01 -5.81
N GLY A 59 10.56 2.87 -7.09
CA GLY A 59 11.81 2.24 -7.49
C GLY A 59 11.77 1.68 -8.89
N ILE A 60 12.58 0.65 -9.11
CA ILE A 60 12.73 -0.01 -10.40
C ILE A 60 12.43 -1.49 -10.22
N PHE A 61 11.63 -2.08 -11.10
CA PHE A 61 11.35 -3.52 -11.11
C PHE A 61 12.65 -4.32 -11.24
N SER A 62 12.81 -5.31 -10.37
CA SER A 62 13.92 -6.28 -10.39
C SER A 62 13.36 -7.68 -10.21
N MET A 63 14.24 -8.68 -10.11
CA MET A 63 13.88 -10.08 -9.86
C MET A 63 13.72 -10.39 -8.36
N GLU A 64 13.76 -9.38 -7.49
CA GLU A 64 13.63 -9.56 -6.04
C GLU A 64 12.17 -9.47 -5.60
N ASP A 65 11.78 -10.32 -4.65
CA ASP A 65 10.48 -10.23 -3.99
C ASP A 65 10.34 -8.92 -3.23
N ARG A 66 9.26 -8.19 -3.51
CA ARG A 66 8.95 -6.94 -2.84
C ARG A 66 7.51 -6.91 -2.39
N VAL A 67 7.33 -6.39 -1.18
CA VAL A 67 6.02 -6.21 -0.57
C VAL A 67 5.94 -4.78 -0.07
N VAL A 68 4.84 -4.11 -0.41
CA VAL A 68 4.51 -2.77 0.10
C VAL A 68 3.26 -2.90 0.95
N THR A 69 3.30 -2.37 2.17
CA THR A 69 2.14 -2.36 3.06
C THR A 69 1.79 -0.94 3.44
N PHE A 70 0.57 -0.52 3.13
CA PHE A 70 0.01 0.73 3.63
C PHE A 70 -0.87 0.46 4.85
N TYR A 71 -0.60 1.18 5.93
CA TYR A 71 -1.34 1.11 7.18
C TYR A 71 -2.35 2.25 7.29
N TYR A 72 -3.57 1.91 7.67
CA TYR A 72 -4.71 2.83 7.77
C TYR A 72 -5.33 2.80 9.16
N ARG A 73 -6.06 3.85 9.50
CA ARG A 73 -6.83 3.96 10.74
C ARG A 73 -8.27 4.33 10.42
N ARG A 74 -9.24 3.64 11.03
CA ARG A 74 -10.67 3.97 10.89
C ARG A 74 -10.97 5.39 11.40
N ASN A 75 -11.75 6.15 10.63
CA ASN A 75 -12.15 7.52 10.97
C ASN A 75 -13.01 7.60 12.24
N SER A 76 -13.81 6.56 12.52
CA SER A 76 -14.59 6.45 13.78
C SER A 76 -13.72 6.59 15.04
N TYR A 77 -12.44 6.18 14.98
CA TYR A 77 -11.48 6.37 16.08
C TYR A 77 -11.11 7.85 16.31
N MET A 78 -11.22 8.71 15.29
CA MET A 78 -10.93 10.14 15.39
C MET A 78 -12.12 10.96 15.87
N GLU A 79 -13.34 10.50 15.59
CA GLU A 79 -14.58 11.13 16.05
C GLU A 79 -14.73 11.04 17.58
N LEU A 80 -14.36 9.90 18.18
CA LEU A 80 -14.37 9.74 19.65
C LEU A 80 -13.36 10.64 20.39
N ARG A 81 -12.25 11.02 19.75
CA ARG A 81 -11.27 11.96 20.34
C ARG A 81 -11.79 13.40 20.36
N ARG A 82 -12.69 13.77 19.44
CA ARG A 82 -13.27 15.13 19.38
C ARG A 82 -14.36 15.35 20.43
N TRP A 83 -15.03 14.32 20.92
CA TRP A 83 -16.09 14.47 21.93
C TRP A 83 -15.58 14.63 23.37
N LYS A 84 -14.30 14.33 23.64
CA LYS A 84 -13.69 14.42 24.98
C LYS A 84 -13.06 15.78 25.32
N ILE A 85 -13.12 16.76 24.41
CA ILE A 85 -12.49 18.09 24.56
C ILE A 85 -13.48 19.26 24.52
N GLY A 86 -14.78 18.98 24.57
CA GLY A 86 -15.80 19.99 24.87
C GLY A 86 -16.11 19.96 26.36
N THR A 87 -15.83 21.09 27.02
CA THR A 87 -16.21 21.50 28.39
C THR A 87 -17.50 20.92 28.94
#